data_AF-A0A392RR97-F1
#
_entry.id   AF-A0A392RR97-F1
#
_cell.length_a   1.000
_cell.length_b   1.000
_cell.length_c   1.000
_cell.angle_alpha   90.00
_cell.angle_beta   90.00
_cell.angle_gamma   90.00
#
_symmetry.space_group_name_H-M   'P 1'
#
loop_
_entity.id
_entity.type
_entity.pdbx_description
1 polymer ?
#
loop_
_entity_poly.entity_id
_entity_poly.type
_entity_poly.pdbx_seq_one_letter_code
_entity_poly.pdbx_strand_id
1 'polypeptide(L)'
;RGIMRAPIPAGFERPPPLGTYDGQTVPDEHIHNINVILDFRMVSGAIRCRLFPTTLRKEAMAWYQSLAPQSVSSWNVTTIFYN
;
A
#
# COMPACT_ATOMS: atom_id res chain seq x y z
N ARG A 1 5.09 -14.28 -5.58
CA ARG A 1 5.87 -14.88 -4.45
C ARG A 1 6.92 -13.97 -3.79
N GLY A 2 7.31 -12.81 -4.35
CA GLY A 2 8.43 -11.99 -3.82
C GLY A 2 8.10 -11.00 -2.69
N ILE A 3 6.93 -10.35 -2.73
CA ILE A 3 6.60 -9.25 -1.81
C ILE A 3 6.51 -9.69 -0.35
N MET A 4 5.78 -10.77 -0.05
CA MET A 4 5.56 -11.24 1.33
C MET A 4 6.84 -11.73 2.02
N ARG A 5 7.88 -12.05 1.25
CA ARG A 5 9.18 -12.51 1.75
C ARG A 5 10.23 -11.40 1.85
N ALA A 6 9.93 -10.18 1.36
CA ALA A 6 10.86 -9.07 1.46
C ALA A 6 11.08 -8.72 2.96
N PRO A 7 12.33 -8.66 3.44
CA PRO A 7 12.60 -8.30 4.83
C PRO A 7 12.10 -6.88 5.11
N ILE A 8 11.41 -6.69 6.24
CA ILE A 8 11.05 -5.33 6.69
C ILE A 8 12.36 -4.63 7.09
N PRO A 9 12.67 -3.44 6.55
CA PRO A 9 13.85 -2.69 6.99
C PRO A 9 13.77 -2.35 8.48
N ALA A 10 14.91 -2.31 9.16
CA ALA A 10 14.97 -1.88 10.56
C ALA A 10 14.34 -0.49 10.73
N GLY A 11 13.49 -0.30 11.75
CA GLY A 11 12.74 0.94 11.95
C GLY A 11 11.40 1.04 11.20
N PHE A 12 11.00 -0.02 10.49
CA PHE A 12 9.64 -0.21 9.94
C PHE A 12 8.83 -1.25 10.71
N GLU A 13 9.24 -1.63 11.93
CA GLU A 13 8.44 -2.51 12.80
C GLU A 13 7.06 -1.91 13.08
N ARG A 14 6.97 -0.57 13.07
CA ARG A 14 5.71 0.17 13.01
C ARG A 14 5.63 0.90 11.67
N PRO A 15 4.49 0.84 10.97
CA PRO A 15 4.26 1.65 9.79
C PRO A 15 4.49 3.14 10.13
N PRO A 16 5.09 3.94 9.23
CA PRO A 16 5.03 5.38 9.38
C PRO A 16 3.56 5.84 9.47
N PRO A 17 3.27 7.00 10.08
CA PRO A 17 1.93 7.56 10.05
C PRO A 17 1.56 7.85 8.59
N LEU A 18 0.81 6.93 7.99
CA LEU A 18 0.25 7.06 6.65
C LEU A 18 -1.20 7.50 6.79
N GLY A 19 -1.65 8.35 5.87
CA GLY A 19 -3.07 8.70 5.77
C GLY A 19 -3.94 7.45 5.60
N THR A 20 -5.22 7.58 5.94
CA THR A 20 -6.20 6.51 5.74
C THR A 20 -7.00 6.74 4.47
N TYR A 21 -7.34 5.66 3.78
CA TYR A 21 -8.21 5.67 2.61
C TYR A 21 -9.43 4.82 2.85
N ASP A 22 -10.61 5.42 2.79
CA ASP A 22 -11.88 4.73 2.97
C ASP A 22 -12.62 4.47 1.65
N GLY A 23 -12.10 4.95 0.52
CA GLY A 23 -12.73 4.80 -0.79
C GLY A 23 -13.50 6.03 -1.27
N GLN A 24 -13.60 7.08 -0.46
CA GLN A 24 -14.37 8.29 -0.81
C GLN A 24 -13.55 9.40 -1.47
N THR A 25 -12.23 9.40 -1.29
CA THR A 25 -11.32 10.36 -1.93
C THR A 25 -10.75 9.81 -3.23
N VAL A 26 -10.13 10.67 -4.03
CA VAL A 26 -9.49 10.27 -5.29
C VAL A 26 -8.30 9.34 -4.99
N PRO A 27 -8.26 8.10 -5.53
CA PRO A 27 -7.20 7.14 -5.23
C PRO A 27 -5.78 7.65 -5.51
N ASP A 28 -5.62 8.45 -6.57
CA ASP A 28 -4.33 9.00 -6.99
C ASP A 28 -3.74 9.95 -5.94
N GLU A 29 -4.58 10.76 -5.30
CA GLU A 29 -4.15 11.67 -4.23
C GLU A 29 -3.65 10.89 -3.02
N HIS A 30 -4.35 9.81 -2.65
CA HIS A 30 -3.93 8.94 -1.56
C HIS A 30 -2.58 8.27 -1.86
N ILE A 31 -2.38 7.76 -3.08
CA ILE A 31 -1.10 7.16 -3.48
C ILE A 31 0.02 8.20 -3.51
N HIS A 32 -0.27 9.41 -3.99
CA HIS A 32 0.70 10.50 -3.97
C HIS A 32 1.19 10.78 -2.54
N ASN A 33 0.26 10.90 -1.59
CA ASN A 33 0.59 11.12 -0.17
C ASN A 33 1.43 9.98 0.43
N ILE A 34 1.09 8.73 0.12
CA ILE A 34 1.91 7.58 0.53
C ILE A 34 3.31 7.65 -0.09
N ASN A 35 3.41 7.95 -1.39
CA ASN A 35 4.68 8.01 -2.10
C ASN A 35 5.61 9.07 -1.49
N VAL A 36 5.12 10.28 -1.22
CA VAL A 36 5.93 11.34 -0.60
C VAL A 36 6.60 10.85 0.70
N ILE A 37 5.85 10.17 1.57
CA ILE A 37 6.35 9.68 2.85
C ILE A 37 7.35 8.51 2.66
N LEU A 38 7.05 7.59 1.75
CA LEU A 38 7.84 6.38 1.54
C LEU A 38 9.08 6.61 0.67
N ASP A 39 9.05 7.59 -0.23
CA ASP A 39 10.20 8.06 -1.01
C ASP A 39 11.23 8.73 -0.09
N PHE A 40 10.78 9.60 0.83
CA PHE A 40 11.66 10.23 1.83
C PHE A 40 12.42 9.19 2.67
N ARG A 41 11.79 8.04 2.93
CA ARG A 41 12.38 6.93 3.69
C ARG A 41 13.05 5.86 2.83
N MET A 42 13.21 6.11 1.52
CA MET A 42 13.85 5.21 0.55
C MET A 42 13.26 3.78 0.58
N VAL A 43 11.94 3.68 0.71
CA VAL A 43 11.25 2.39 0.85
C VAL A 43 11.05 1.73 -0.51
N SER A 44 11.47 0.47 -0.62
CA SER A 44 11.32 -0.32 -1.85
C SER A 44 9.85 -0.63 -2.16
N GLY A 45 9.51 -0.77 -3.44
CA GLY A 45 8.14 -1.06 -3.88
C GLY A 45 7.51 -2.29 -3.21
N ALA A 46 8.29 -3.33 -2.93
CA ALA A 46 7.81 -4.51 -2.22
C ALA A 46 7.31 -4.18 -0.80
N ILE A 47 8.02 -3.32 -0.08
CA ILE A 47 7.59 -2.89 1.26
C ILE A 47 6.39 -1.95 1.18
N ARG A 48 6.30 -1.09 0.15
CA ARG A 48 5.11 -0.27 -0.08
C ARG A 48 3.85 -1.12 -0.25
N CYS A 49 3.92 -2.19 -1.05
CA CYS A 49 2.81 -3.14 -1.19
C CYS A 49 2.41 -3.82 0.12
N ARG A 50 3.35 -4.06 1.04
CA ARG A 50 3.07 -4.63 2.37
C ARG A 50 2.44 -3.61 3.32
N LEU A 51 2.79 -2.33 3.19
CA LEU A 51 2.26 -1.24 4.02
C LEU A 51 0.88 -0.77 3.55
N PHE A 52 0.61 -0.83 2.26
CA PHE A 52 -0.62 -0.30 1.68
C PHE A 52 -1.92 -0.79 2.34
N PRO A 53 -2.10 -2.09 2.64
CA PRO A 53 -3.31 -2.56 3.32
C PRO A 53 -3.54 -1.90 4.68
N THR A 54 -2.48 -1.44 5.37
CA THR A 54 -2.62 -0.76 6.67
C THR A 54 -3.23 0.64 6.56
N THR A 55 -3.31 1.19 5.33
CA THR A 55 -3.92 2.50 5.04
C THR A 55 -5.41 2.38 4.74
N LEU A 56 -5.90 1.20 4.38
CA LEU A 56 -7.28 0.99 3.94
C LEU A 56 -8.25 0.93 5.11
N ARG A 57 -9.44 1.49 4.93
CA ARG A 57 -10.56 1.48 5.86
C ARG A 57 -11.86 1.19 5.10
N LYS A 58 -12.91 0.79 5.82
CA LYS A 58 -14.29 0.64 5.32
C LYS A 58 -14.37 -0.08 3.95
N GLU A 59 -15.03 0.51 2.96
CA GLU A 59 -15.24 -0.05 1.63
C GLU A 59 -13.92 -0.39 0.93
N ALA A 60 -12.89 0.43 1.08
CA ALA A 60 -11.57 0.15 0.49
C ALA A 60 -10.91 -1.10 1.10
N MET A 61 -11.09 -1.35 2.40
CA MET A 61 -10.60 -2.59 3.01
C MET A 61 -11.41 -3.80 2.52
N ALA A 62 -12.73 -3.67 2.38
CA ALA A 62 -13.59 -4.73 1.87
C ALA A 62 -13.24 -5.10 0.41
N TRP A 63 -12.97 -4.10 -0.44
CA TRP A 63 -12.47 -4.32 -1.80
C TRP A 63 -11.12 -5.05 -1.80
N TYR A 64 -10.16 -4.63 -0.95
CA TYR A 64 -8.86 -5.31 -0.90
C TYR A 64 -8.97 -6.78 -0.48
N GLN A 65 -9.88 -7.09 0.45
CA GLN A 65 -10.13 -8.46 0.91
C GLN A 65 -10.84 -9.33 -0.14
N SER A 66 -11.55 -8.74 -1.10
CA SER A 66 -12.21 -9.49 -2.18
C SER A 66 -11.27 -9.83 -3.34
N LEU A 67 -10.08 -9.23 -3.40
CA LEU A 67 -9.08 -9.51 -4.43
C LEU A 67 -8.57 -10.96 -4.35
N ALA A 68 -8.26 -11.52 -5.51
CA ALA A 68 -7.57 -12.79 -5.57
C ALA A 68 -6.17 -12.70 -4.90
N PRO A 69 -5.68 -13.81 -4.32
CA PRO A 69 -4.33 -13.83 -3.77
C PRO A 69 -3.30 -13.41 -4.82
N GLN A 70 -2.39 -12.51 -4.44
CA GLN A 70 -1.31 -11.98 -5.30
C GLN A 70 -1.76 -11.02 -6.42
N SER A 71 -3.01 -10.52 -6.43
CA SER A 71 -3.43 -9.46 -7.35
C SER A 71 -2.58 -8.19 -7.22
N VAL A 72 -2.19 -7.82 -5.99
CA VAL A 72 -1.22 -6.73 -5.74
C VAL A 72 0.20 -7.29 -5.72
N SER A 73 0.81 -7.38 -6.90
CA SER A 73 2.14 -7.99 -7.11
C SER A 73 3.27 -6.97 -7.34
N SER A 74 2.96 -5.69 -7.48
CA SER A 74 3.93 -4.60 -7.63
C SER A 74 3.35 -3.26 -7.14
N TRP A 75 4.24 -2.29 -6.87
CA TRP A 75 3.85 -0.94 -6.49
C TRP A 75 3.58 -0.09 -7.74
N ASN A 76 2.39 -0.27 -8.30
CA ASN A 76 1.91 0.50 -9.45
C ASN A 76 0.44 0.87 -9.22
N VAL A 77 0.09 2.15 -9.38
CA VAL A 77 -1.28 2.69 -9.21
C VAL A 77 -2.31 1.86 -9.98
N THR A 78 -1.99 1.47 -11.22
CA THR A 78 -2.89 0.65 -12.06
C THR A 78 -3.15 -0.73 -11.45
N THR A 79 -2.12 -1.35 -10.88
CA THR A 79 -2.22 -2.64 -10.19
C THR A 79 -2.87 -2.51 -8.81
N ILE A 80 -2.89 -1.31 -8.23
CA ILE A 80 -3.46 -1.10 -6.90
C ILE A 80 -4.95 -0.82 -7.00
N PHE A 81 -5.45 0.05 -7.87
CA PHE A 81 -6.87 0.45 -7.84
C PHE A 81 -7.71 0.02 -9.05
N TYR A 82 -7.09 -0.47 -10.11
CA TYR A 82 -7.78 -0.82 -11.35
C TYR A 82 -7.70 -2.32 -11.69
N ASN A 83 -7.46 -3.15 -10.67
CA ASN A 83 -7.54 -4.61 -10.76
C ASN A 83 -9.00 -5.08 -10.72
#